data_AF-A0A529NMZ1-F1
#
_entry.id   AF-A0A529NMZ1-F1
#
_cell.length_a   1.000
_cell.length_b   1.000
_cell.length_c   1.000
_cell.angle_alpha   90.00
_cell.angle_beta   90.00
_cell.angle_gamma   90.00
#
_symmetry.space_group_name_H-M   'P 1'
#
loop_
_entity.id
_entity.type
_entity.pdbx_description
1 polymer ?
#
loop_
_entity_poly.entity_id
_entity_poly.type
_entity_poly.pdbx_seq_one_letter_code
_entity_poly.pdbx_strand_id
1 'polypeptide(L)'
;WFGLWVAMRWVHREPLSALIGASRRVSRSGFLKGLAAVLITSLLSEILLYLLQPDIARGAIGLSSWLLFLIPIAALTLLQTSSEEVLFRGYLLRGLANRFKNPFIWALLPGLLFTSMHWSPSSSAAINACVLASIAAFALLLTLVVYVT
;
A
#
# COMPACT_ATOMS: atom_id res chain seq x y z
N TRP A 1 5.65 -4.04 11.15
CA TRP A 1 6.13 -3.19 12.28
C TRP A 1 7.37 -3.69 13.03
N PHE A 2 7.37 -4.88 13.65
CA PHE A 2 8.49 -5.33 14.50
C PHE A 2 9.87 -5.28 13.81
N GLY A 3 9.99 -5.84 12.60
CA GLY A 3 11.24 -5.79 11.83
C GLY A 3 11.69 -4.35 11.50
N LEU A 4 10.76 -3.44 11.24
CA LEU A 4 11.09 -2.02 11.04
C LEU A 4 11.59 -1.36 12.33
N TRP A 5 10.97 -1.68 13.47
CA TRP A 5 11.44 -1.19 14.76
C TRP A 5 12.87 -1.66 15.06
N VAL A 6 13.16 -2.95 14.82
CA VAL A 6 14.49 -3.54 14.94
C VAL A 6 15.49 -2.78 14.07
N ALA A 7 15.20 -2.65 12.77
CA ALA A 7 16.08 -1.99 11.81
C ALA A 7 16.33 -0.52 12.17
N MET A 8 15.27 0.22 12.49
CA MET A 8 15.38 1.63 12.84
C MET A 8 16.18 1.85 14.13
N ARG A 9 15.94 1.03 15.16
CA ARG A 9 16.62 1.16 16.45
C ARG A 9 18.10 0.79 16.39
N TRP A 10 18.45 -0.33 15.75
CA TRP A 10 19.80 -0.89 15.84
C TRP A 10 20.67 -0.63 14.62
N VAL A 11 20.09 -0.58 13.41
CA VAL A 11 20.85 -0.33 12.18
C VAL A 11 20.96 1.17 11.92
N HIS A 12 19.83 1.87 11.89
CA HIS A 12 19.79 3.30 11.54
C HIS A 12 19.93 4.22 12.75
N ARG A 13 19.72 3.72 13.97
CA ARG A 13 19.74 4.49 15.23
C ARG A 13 18.83 5.73 15.20
N GLU A 14 17.68 5.60 14.55
CA GLU A 14 16.67 6.66 14.39
C GLU A 14 15.32 6.21 14.96
N PRO A 15 14.47 7.12 15.46
CA PRO A 15 13.14 6.76 15.93
C PRO A 15 12.23 6.33 14.77
N LEU A 16 11.26 5.45 15.04
CA LEU A 16 10.24 5.03 14.07
C LEU A 16 9.47 6.21 13.46
N SER A 17 9.29 7.29 14.21
CA SER A 17 8.64 8.52 13.73
C SER A 17 9.37 9.15 12.55
N ALA A 18 10.66 8.86 12.35
CA ALA A 18 11.40 9.29 11.18
C ALA A 18 10.90 8.65 9.87
N LEU A 19 10.08 7.60 9.94
CA LEU A 19 9.40 7.01 8.79
C LEU A 19 8.05 7.68 8.49
N ILE A 20 7.57 8.59 9.34
CA ILE A 20 6.27 9.26 9.24
C ILE A 20 6.46 10.70 8.74
N GLY A 21 6.92 10.82 7.49
CA GLY A 21 7.16 12.10 6.82
C GLY A 21 8.28 12.95 7.42
N ALA A 22 8.59 14.08 6.76
CA ALA A 22 9.66 14.99 7.19
C ALA A 22 9.40 15.63 8.56
N SER A 23 8.13 15.95 8.86
CA SER A 23 7.70 16.54 10.13
C SER A 23 7.62 15.53 11.28
N ARG A 24 7.86 14.23 11.01
CA ARG A 24 7.74 13.12 11.97
C ARG A 24 6.33 13.01 12.58
N ARG A 25 5.32 13.56 11.89
CA ARG A 25 3.92 13.64 12.32
C ARG A 25 3.00 13.40 11.13
N VAL A 26 1.81 12.87 11.39
CA VAL A 26 0.79 12.68 10.36
C VAL A 26 0.24 14.05 9.94
N SER A 27 0.44 14.40 8.67
CA SER A 27 -0.15 15.60 8.07
C SER A 27 -1.61 15.35 7.72
N ARG A 28 -2.53 16.23 8.15
CA ARG A 28 -3.94 16.14 7.76
C ARG A 28 -4.13 16.28 6.25
N SER A 29 -3.42 17.22 5.61
CA SER A 29 -3.51 17.42 4.17
C SER A 29 -2.89 16.24 3.40
N GLY A 30 -1.78 15.69 3.88
CA GLY A 30 -1.16 14.48 3.32
C GLY A 30 -2.10 13.27 3.44
N PHE A 31 -2.72 13.09 4.61
CA PHE A 31 -3.72 12.05 4.85
C PHE A 31 -4.92 12.17 3.89
N LEU A 32 -5.49 13.37 3.72
CA LEU A 32 -6.62 13.59 2.81
C LEU A 32 -6.25 13.34 1.34
N LYS A 33 -5.05 13.76 0.90
CA LYS A 33 -4.56 13.46 -0.46
C LYS A 33 -4.37 11.95 -0.67
N GLY A 34 -3.79 11.26 0.32
CA GLY A 34 -3.64 9.81 0.31
C GLY A 34 -4.99 9.09 0.27
N LEU A 35 -5.96 9.53 1.08
CA LEU A 35 -7.32 9.01 1.08
C LEU A 35 -7.99 9.18 -0.29
N ALA A 36 -7.88 10.36 -0.90
CA ALA A 36 -8.42 10.60 -2.24
C ALA A 36 -7.77 9.68 -3.29
N ALA A 37 -6.44 9.52 -3.23
CA ALA A 37 -5.71 8.61 -4.11
C ALA A 37 -6.18 7.15 -3.96
N VAL A 38 -6.34 6.66 -2.72
CA VAL A 38 -6.88 5.32 -2.43
C VAL A 38 -8.30 5.18 -2.98
N LEU A 39 -9.19 6.12 -2.73
CA LEU A 39 -10.59 6.04 -3.16
C LEU A 39 -10.71 6.03 -4.68
N ILE A 40 -10.00 6.92 -5.38
CA ILE A 40 -10.02 6.99 -6.84
C ILE A 40 -9.48 5.69 -7.46
N THR A 41 -8.33 5.22 -6.99
CA THR A 41 -7.70 4.01 -7.53
C THR A 41 -8.53 2.76 -7.21
N SER A 42 -9.12 2.67 -6.03
CA SER A 42 -10.02 1.57 -5.64
C SER A 42 -11.28 1.56 -6.49
N LEU A 43 -11.92 2.71 -6.71
CA LEU A 43 -13.12 2.82 -7.54
C LEU A 43 -12.86 2.39 -8.99
N LEU A 44 -11.76 2.88 -9.58
CA LEU A 44 -11.39 2.51 -10.95
C LEU A 44 -11.05 1.01 -11.06
N SER A 45 -10.38 0.46 -10.05
CA SER A 45 -10.07 -0.97 -10.00
C SER A 45 -11.32 -1.82 -9.91
N GLU A 46 -12.28 -1.43 -9.07
CA GLU A 46 -13.55 -2.15 -8.90
C GLU A 46 -14.36 -2.14 -10.21
N ILE A 47 -14.45 -0.98 -10.89
CA ILE A 47 -15.09 -0.88 -12.20
C ILE A 47 -14.43 -1.83 -13.20
N LEU A 48 -13.10 -1.83 -13.28
CA LEU A 48 -12.37 -2.66 -14.24
C LEU A 48 -12.52 -4.16 -13.94
N LEU A 49 -12.44 -4.55 -12.66
CA LEU A 49 -12.65 -5.93 -12.22
C LEU A 49 -14.07 -6.40 -12.51
N TYR A 50 -15.08 -5.57 -12.25
CA TYR A 50 -16.47 -5.90 -12.54
C TYR A 50 -16.73 -6.06 -14.04
N LEU A 51 -16.09 -5.25 -14.89
CA LEU A 51 -16.18 -5.41 -16.35
C LEU A 51 -15.53 -6.70 -16.86
N LEU A 52 -14.49 -7.20 -16.18
CA LEU A 52 -13.81 -8.45 -16.52
C LEU A 52 -14.50 -9.69 -15.95
N GLN A 53 -15.08 -9.57 -14.75
CA GLN A 53 -15.72 -10.65 -14.03
C GLN A 53 -16.97 -10.09 -13.31
N PRO A 54 -18.11 -9.96 -14.02
CA PRO A 54 -19.33 -9.37 -13.47
C PRO A 54 -20.02 -10.27 -12.43
N ASP A 55 -19.62 -11.53 -12.35
CA ASP A 55 -20.17 -12.49 -11.40
C ASP A 55 -19.69 -12.20 -9.98
N ILE A 56 -20.60 -11.72 -9.13
CA ILE A 56 -20.35 -11.54 -7.70
C ILE A 56 -20.73 -12.82 -6.97
N ALA A 57 -19.75 -13.70 -6.75
CA ALA A 57 -19.92 -14.86 -5.88
C ALA A 57 -19.99 -14.40 -4.42
N ARG A 58 -21.10 -14.68 -3.74
CA ARG A 58 -21.16 -14.51 -2.28
C ARG A 58 -20.29 -15.57 -1.61
N GLY A 59 -19.39 -15.14 -0.73
CA GLY A 59 -18.63 -16.05 0.11
C GLY A 59 -19.53 -16.84 1.04
N ALA A 60 -19.04 -17.97 1.55
CA ALA A 60 -19.80 -18.85 2.46
C ALA A 60 -20.06 -18.25 3.87
N ILE A 61 -19.48 -17.08 4.17
CA ILE A 61 -19.59 -16.42 5.48
C ILE A 61 -20.91 -15.66 5.56
N GLY A 62 -21.77 -16.05 6.51
CA GLY A 62 -23.02 -15.33 6.80
C GLY A 62 -22.79 -13.94 7.38
N LEU A 63 -23.73 -13.01 7.14
CA LEU A 63 -23.62 -11.61 7.56
C LEU A 63 -23.36 -11.44 9.07
N SER A 64 -24.02 -12.23 9.92
CA SER A 64 -23.83 -12.19 11.37
C SER A 64 -22.39 -12.55 11.79
N SER A 65 -21.81 -13.58 11.17
CA SER A 65 -20.41 -13.94 11.39
C SER A 65 -19.47 -12.86 10.87
N TRP A 66 -19.75 -12.30 9.68
CA TRP A 66 -18.97 -11.19 9.15
C TRP A 66 -18.97 -9.97 10.08
N LEU A 67 -20.13 -9.58 10.61
CA LEU A 67 -20.25 -8.46 11.56
C LEU A 67 -19.53 -8.74 12.89
N LEU A 68 -19.59 -9.97 13.39
CA LEU A 68 -18.87 -10.38 14.60
C LEU A 68 -17.35 -10.17 14.45
N PHE A 69 -16.80 -10.42 13.27
CA PHE A 69 -15.37 -10.26 12.98
C PHE A 69 -14.99 -8.89 12.41
N LEU A 70 -15.93 -7.94 12.31
CA LEU A 70 -15.65 -6.64 11.70
C LEU A 70 -14.53 -5.88 12.42
N ILE A 71 -14.57 -5.83 13.76
CA ILE A 71 -13.56 -5.15 14.58
C ILE A 71 -12.17 -5.78 14.42
N PRO A 72 -11.98 -7.10 14.60
CA PRO A 72 -10.66 -7.69 14.41
C PRO A 72 -10.17 -7.58 12.96
N ILE A 73 -11.05 -7.71 11.96
CA ILE A 73 -10.67 -7.49 10.55
C ILE A 73 -10.17 -6.06 10.35
N ALA A 74 -10.91 -5.05 10.82
CA ALA A 74 -10.49 -3.66 10.69
C ALA A 74 -9.13 -3.40 11.38
N ALA A 75 -8.93 -3.93 12.59
CA ALA A 75 -7.66 -3.81 13.30
C ALA A 75 -6.48 -4.47 12.56
N LEU A 76 -6.69 -5.67 12.02
CA LEU A 76 -5.68 -6.39 11.25
C LEU A 76 -5.39 -5.72 9.91
N THR A 77 -6.41 -5.23 9.20
CA THR A 77 -6.24 -4.47 7.96
C THR A 77 -5.47 -3.17 8.24
N LEU A 78 -5.75 -2.46 9.33
CA LEU A 78 -4.96 -1.29 9.73
C LEU A 78 -3.51 -1.67 10.04
N LEU A 79 -3.27 -2.78 10.74
CA LEU A 79 -1.91 -3.25 11.04
C LEU A 79 -1.15 -3.62 9.77
N GLN A 80 -1.80 -4.31 8.84
CA GLN A 80 -1.25 -4.72 7.56
C GLN A 80 -0.92 -3.50 6.69
N THR A 81 -1.93 -2.70 6.36
CA THR A 81 -1.78 -1.55 5.47
C THR A 81 -0.78 -0.52 6.03
N SER A 82 -0.80 -0.26 7.33
CA SER A 82 0.19 0.62 7.96
C SER A 82 1.61 0.02 7.96
N SER A 83 1.76 -1.30 8.11
CA SER A 83 3.07 -1.95 7.98
C SER A 83 3.63 -1.83 6.57
N GLU A 84 2.78 -2.08 5.56
CA GLU A 84 3.17 -2.01 4.15
C GLU A 84 3.55 -0.59 3.75
N GLU A 85 2.72 0.39 4.09
CA GLU A 85 2.98 1.79 3.73
C GLU A 85 4.30 2.29 4.34
N VAL A 86 4.53 2.01 5.63
CA VAL A 86 5.76 2.42 6.33
C VAL A 86 6.98 1.63 5.84
N LEU A 87 6.84 0.36 5.44
CA LEU A 87 7.92 -0.41 4.85
C LEU A 87 8.31 0.13 3.46
N PHE A 88 7.35 0.27 2.56
CA PHE A 88 7.64 0.58 1.17
C PHE A 88 7.92 2.07 0.95
N ARG A 89 7.08 2.97 1.48
CA ARG A 89 7.19 4.42 1.24
C ARG A 89 7.97 5.12 2.36
N GLY A 90 7.87 4.62 3.59
CA GLY A 90 8.64 5.15 4.72
C GLY A 90 10.10 4.71 4.73
N TYR A 91 10.36 3.40 4.64
CA TYR A 91 11.68 2.82 4.85
C TYR A 91 12.46 2.61 3.54
N LEU A 92 11.92 1.82 2.60
CA LEU A 92 12.61 1.46 1.35
C LEU A 92 12.81 2.67 0.44
N LEU A 93 11.74 3.40 0.13
CA LEU A 93 11.79 4.59 -0.72
C LEU A 93 12.76 5.63 -0.16
N ARG A 94 12.64 5.98 1.13
CA ARG A 94 13.54 6.94 1.79
C ARG A 94 14.99 6.46 1.79
N GLY A 95 15.23 5.20 2.12
CA GLY A 95 16.58 4.62 2.17
C GLY A 95 17.26 4.62 0.80
N LEU A 96 16.52 4.27 -0.26
CA LEU A 96 17.02 4.30 -1.63
C LEU A 96 17.22 5.74 -2.12
N ALA A 97 16.32 6.67 -1.80
CA ALA A 97 16.44 8.08 -2.19
C ALA A 97 17.68 8.74 -1.54
N ASN A 98 18.07 8.29 -0.34
CA ASN A 98 19.28 8.76 0.31
C ASN A 98 20.57 8.21 -0.33
N ARG A 99 20.49 7.07 -1.04
CA ARG A 99 21.66 6.41 -1.65
C ARG A 99 21.80 6.67 -3.15
N PHE A 100 20.69 6.85 -3.86
CA PHE A 100 20.65 6.98 -5.31
C PHE A 100 19.92 8.25 -5.72
N LYS A 101 20.49 8.99 -6.67
CA LYS A 101 19.84 10.18 -7.25
C LYS A 101 18.74 9.83 -8.26
N ASN A 102 18.77 8.62 -8.82
CA ASN A 102 17.88 8.23 -9.91
C ASN A 102 16.47 7.84 -9.38
N PRO A 103 15.38 8.54 -9.78
CA PRO A 103 14.01 8.23 -9.36
C PRO A 103 13.53 6.84 -9.77
N PHE A 104 14.04 6.28 -10.85
CA PHE A 104 13.73 4.90 -11.22
C PHE A 104 14.24 3.89 -10.17
N ILE A 105 15.32 4.21 -9.44
CA ILE A 105 15.83 3.32 -8.40
C ILE A 105 15.02 3.50 -7.12
N TRP A 106 14.80 4.72 -6.65
CA TRP A 106 14.18 4.92 -5.34
C TRP A 106 12.65 4.91 -5.34
N ALA A 107 11.98 5.17 -6.48
CA ALA A 107 10.52 5.11 -6.61
C ALA A 107 10.05 3.82 -7.30
N LEU A 108 10.58 3.53 -8.49
CA LEU A 108 10.04 2.46 -9.32
C LEU A 108 10.38 1.06 -8.76
N LEU A 109 11.59 0.84 -8.25
CA LEU A 109 11.97 -0.46 -7.69
C LEU A 109 11.09 -0.89 -6.50
N PRO A 110 10.87 -0.07 -5.43
CA PRO A 110 9.93 -0.42 -4.38
C PRO A 110 8.49 -0.60 -4.89
N GLY A 111 8.06 0.22 -5.86
CA GLY A 111 6.73 0.11 -6.46
C GLY A 111 6.52 -1.19 -7.21
N LEU A 112 7.50 -1.64 -8.00
CA LEU A 112 7.47 -2.92 -8.70
C LEU A 112 7.51 -4.11 -7.74
N LEU A 113 8.34 -4.05 -6.70
CA LEU A 113 8.36 -5.08 -5.66
C LEU A 113 7.01 -5.16 -4.92
N PHE A 114 6.42 -4.02 -4.57
CA PHE A 114 5.10 -3.99 -3.95
C PHE A 114 4.04 -4.61 -4.87
N THR A 115 4.07 -4.23 -6.14
CA THR A 115 3.11 -4.72 -7.14
C THR A 115 3.25 -6.22 -7.36
N SER A 116 4.47 -6.75 -7.51
CA SER A 116 4.68 -8.16 -7.83
C SER A 116 4.19 -9.11 -6.73
N MET A 117 4.16 -8.66 -5.47
CA MET A 117 3.61 -9.44 -4.35
C MET A 117 2.09 -9.69 -4.46
N HIS A 118 1.38 -8.97 -5.34
CA HIS A 118 -0.07 -9.12 -5.52
C HIS A 118 -0.44 -10.11 -6.63
N TRP A 119 0.54 -10.78 -7.24
CA TRP A 119 0.29 -11.83 -8.21
C TRP A 119 -0.28 -13.07 -7.52
N SER A 120 -1.30 -13.68 -8.13
CA SER A 120 -1.90 -14.93 -7.64
C SER A 120 -1.86 -16.03 -8.71
N PRO A 121 -1.31 -17.23 -8.42
CA PRO A 121 -1.33 -18.35 -9.36
C PRO A 121 -2.74 -18.88 -9.61
N SER A 122 -3.70 -18.61 -8.71
CA SER A 122 -5.08 -19.08 -8.83
C SER A 122 -5.95 -18.18 -9.72
N SER A 123 -5.46 -16.99 -10.08
CA SER A 123 -6.20 -16.01 -10.87
C SER A 123 -5.89 -16.15 -12.36
N SER A 124 -6.86 -15.84 -13.21
CA SER A 124 -6.63 -15.79 -14.67
C SER A 124 -5.59 -14.72 -15.02
N ALA A 125 -4.95 -14.84 -16.19
CA ALA A 125 -3.98 -13.86 -16.66
C ALA A 125 -4.58 -12.45 -16.78
N ALA A 126 -5.83 -12.33 -17.23
CA ALA A 126 -6.54 -11.05 -17.34
C ALA A 126 -6.79 -10.40 -15.97
N ILE A 127 -7.23 -11.18 -14.99
CA ILE A 127 -7.45 -10.68 -13.61
C ILE A 127 -6.12 -10.28 -12.98
N ASN A 128 -5.08 -11.11 -13.09
CA ASN A 128 -3.75 -10.74 -12.61
C ASN A 128 -3.24 -9.45 -13.28
N ALA A 129 -3.37 -9.30 -14.59
CA ALA A 129 -2.95 -8.09 -15.30
C ALA A 129 -3.70 -6.86 -14.80
N CYS A 130 -5.02 -6.96 -14.62
CA CYS A 130 -5.85 -5.89 -14.07
C CYS A 130 -5.42 -5.51 -12.65
N VAL A 131 -5.32 -6.48 -11.73
CA VAL A 131 -4.94 -6.26 -10.34
C VAL A 131 -3.53 -5.64 -10.25
N LEU A 132 -2.56 -6.18 -10.98
CA LEU A 132 -1.19 -5.67 -10.97
C LEU A 132 -1.13 -4.24 -11.55
N ALA A 133 -1.86 -3.95 -12.63
CA ALA A 133 -1.93 -2.59 -13.17
C ALA A 133 -2.55 -1.60 -12.17
N SER A 134 -3.64 -2.00 -11.50
CA SER A 134 -4.29 -1.23 -10.44
C SER A 134 -3.37 -0.95 -9.26
N ILE A 135 -2.69 -1.98 -8.74
CA ILE A 135 -1.75 -1.85 -7.63
C ILE A 135 -0.54 -1.00 -8.02
N ALA A 136 -0.03 -1.14 -9.25
CA ALA A 136 1.05 -0.31 -9.77
C ALA A 136 0.62 1.17 -9.86
N ALA A 137 -0.58 1.44 -10.38
CA ALA A 137 -1.13 2.79 -10.47
C ALA A 137 -1.31 3.42 -9.08
N PHE A 138 -1.84 2.66 -8.12
CA PHE A 138 -1.94 3.06 -6.72
C PHE A 138 -0.58 3.40 -6.12
N ALA A 139 0.40 2.51 -6.27
CA ALA A 139 1.74 2.70 -5.72
C ALA A 139 2.45 3.92 -6.32
N LEU A 140 2.32 4.11 -7.63
CA LEU A 140 2.85 5.27 -8.33
C LEU A 140 2.18 6.56 -7.87
N LEU A 141 0.84 6.59 -7.80
CA LEU A 141 0.09 7.78 -7.38
C LEU A 141 0.44 8.20 -5.95
N LEU A 142 0.50 7.26 -5.00
CA LEU A 142 0.92 7.58 -3.64
C LEU A 142 2.36 8.08 -3.57
N THR A 143 3.26 7.47 -4.34
CA THR A 143 4.67 7.92 -4.41
C THR A 143 4.76 9.34 -4.95
N LEU A 144 3.96 9.69 -5.97
CA LEU A 144 3.88 11.04 -6.51
C LEU A 144 3.30 12.03 -5.50
N VAL A 145 2.26 11.64 -4.76
CA VAL A 145 1.71 12.47 -3.68
C VAL A 145 2.79 12.77 -2.66
N VAL A 146 3.59 11.78 -2.24
CA VAL A 146 4.70 11.98 -1.29
C VAL A 146 5.82 12.85 -1.88
N TYR A 147 6.12 12.71 -3.17
CA TYR A 147 7.18 13.48 -3.82
C TYR A 147 6.83 14.97 -3.99
N VAL A 148 5.56 15.28 -4.23
CA VAL A 148 5.09 16.65 -4.53
C VAL A 148 4.71 17.43 -3.25
N THR A 149 4.59 16.77 -2.10
CA THR A 149 4.23 17.40 -0.81
C THR A 149 5.38 17.48 0.18
#